data_AF-A0A834XJ81-F1
#
_entry.id   AF-A0A834XJ81-F1
#
_cell.length_a   1.000
_cell.length_b   1.000
_cell.length_c   1.000
_cell.angle_alpha   90.00
_cell.angle_beta   90.00
_cell.angle_gamma   90.00
#
_symmetry.space_group_name_H-M   'P 1'
#
loop_
_entity.id
_entity.type
_entity.pdbx_description
1 polymer ?
#
loop_
_entity_poly.entity_id
_entity_poly.type
_entity_poly.pdbx_seq_one_letter_code
_entity_poly.pdbx_strand_id
1 'polypeptide(L)'
;MVPIDCKTCIETSLQQIGLVCPYSFGASLQLEGCSLRYEHVDFLGKVDVSVRYKRCRRPVSRHDHEFFWRRDRVVADLAGRPGGGGFRVSRSGFVEGYSECVGDLSTEDCSSCVVEAVRRLKGLCGSAAKGDVFLGKCYARYWASGYDEETPDSLKEDQVRKATAIIVGLLASLVILIAILSICQRAMGKK
;
A
#
# COMPACT_ATOMS: atom_id res chain seq x y z
N MET A 1 10.71 17.18 6.89
CA MET A 1 9.37 17.80 6.90
C MET A 1 9.52 19.18 7.52
N VAL A 2 9.29 20.25 6.76
CA VAL A 2 9.28 21.62 7.31
C VAL A 2 7.90 21.85 7.96
N PRO A 3 7.73 22.68 9.01
CA PRO A 3 6.44 22.83 9.70
C PRO A 3 5.24 23.19 8.80
N ILE A 4 5.50 23.91 7.69
CA ILE A 4 4.50 24.25 6.66
C ILE A 4 3.94 22.97 6.00
N ASP A 5 4.78 21.96 5.79
CA ASP A 5 4.39 20.70 5.17
C ASP A 5 3.49 19.87 6.12
N CYS A 6 3.78 19.91 7.43
CA CYS A 6 3.01 19.16 8.44
C CYS A 6 1.58 19.68 8.54
N LYS A 7 1.41 21.00 8.71
CA LYS A 7 0.09 21.63 8.81
C LYS A 7 -0.77 21.27 7.59
N THR A 8 -0.22 21.46 6.40
CA THR A 8 -0.92 21.18 5.14
C THR A 8 -1.32 19.70 5.02
N CYS A 9 -0.43 18.78 5.43
CA CYS A 9 -0.71 17.35 5.43
C CYS A 9 -1.87 16.99 6.38
N ILE A 10 -1.88 17.56 7.59
CA ILE A 10 -2.94 17.31 8.58
C ILE A 10 -4.27 17.92 8.12
N GLU A 11 -4.29 19.13 7.58
CA GLU A 11 -5.49 19.75 7.00
C GLU A 11 -6.08 18.88 5.88
N THR A 12 -5.22 18.36 4.99
CA THR A 12 -5.62 17.43 3.93
C THR A 12 -6.16 16.12 4.52
N SER A 13 -5.50 15.58 5.53
CA SER A 13 -5.92 14.33 6.19
C SER A 13 -7.29 14.47 6.85
N LEU A 14 -7.58 15.61 7.49
CA LEU A 14 -8.86 15.89 8.11
C LEU A 14 -10.00 15.96 7.07
N GLN A 15 -9.75 16.57 5.91
CA GLN A 15 -10.73 16.62 4.83
C GLN A 15 -10.99 15.22 4.26
N GLN A 16 -9.93 14.46 3.99
CA GLN A 16 -10.05 13.13 3.38
C GLN A 16 -10.67 12.11 4.32
N ILE A 17 -10.28 12.08 5.60
CA ILE A 17 -10.75 11.06 6.55
C ILE A 17 -12.28 11.13 6.74
N GLY A 18 -12.87 12.34 6.70
CA GLY A 18 -14.32 12.51 6.76
C GLY A 18 -15.06 11.99 5.52
N LEU A 19 -14.39 12.01 4.36
CA LEU A 19 -14.94 11.48 3.10
C LEU A 19 -14.81 9.95 3.01
N VAL A 20 -13.68 9.38 3.44
CA VAL A 20 -13.44 7.93 3.33
C VAL A 20 -14.01 7.11 4.49
N CYS A 21 -14.17 7.72 5.68
CA CYS A 21 -14.70 7.05 6.87
C CYS A 21 -15.88 7.85 7.47
N PRO A 22 -16.98 8.05 6.72
CA PRO A 22 -18.13 8.80 7.22
C PRO A 22 -18.76 8.10 8.42
N TYR A 23 -19.14 8.89 9.44
CA TYR A 23 -19.87 8.44 10.65
C TYR A 23 -19.17 7.30 11.44
N SER A 24 -17.87 7.13 11.28
CA SER A 24 -17.13 6.06 11.97
C SER A 24 -16.74 6.48 13.39
N PHE A 25 -16.88 5.57 14.36
CA PHE A 25 -16.41 5.79 15.74
C PHE A 25 -14.88 5.69 15.89
N GLY A 26 -14.19 5.24 14.85
CA GLY A 26 -12.75 5.24 14.77
C GLY A 26 -12.30 5.16 13.31
N ALA A 27 -11.24 5.88 12.98
CA ALA A 27 -10.62 5.85 11.67
C ALA A 27 -9.13 6.11 11.78
N SER A 28 -8.39 5.65 10.77
CA SER A 28 -6.97 5.92 10.62
C SER A 28 -6.69 6.24 9.15
N LEU A 29 -6.01 7.34 8.91
CA LEU A 29 -5.56 7.75 7.58
C LEU A 29 -4.05 8.01 7.63
N GLN A 30 -3.32 7.34 6.76
CA GLN A 30 -1.89 7.48 6.60
C GLN A 30 -1.61 8.09 5.22
N LEU A 31 -1.06 9.30 5.21
CA LEU A 31 -0.48 9.93 4.02
C LEU A 31 1.05 9.78 4.06
N GLU A 32 1.73 10.16 2.98
CA GLU A 32 3.20 10.05 2.93
C GLU A 32 3.92 10.92 3.95
N GLY A 33 3.31 12.03 4.37
CA GLY A 33 3.92 12.99 5.31
C GLY A 33 3.29 13.05 6.70
N CYS A 34 2.18 12.36 6.95
CA CYS A 34 1.49 12.43 8.23
C CYS A 34 0.53 11.25 8.42
N SER A 35 0.16 11.01 9.67
CA SER A 35 -0.87 10.06 10.06
C SER A 35 -1.90 10.74 10.95
N LEU A 36 -3.17 10.38 10.77
CA LEU A 36 -4.28 10.83 11.60
C LEU A 36 -5.05 9.60 12.06
N ARG A 37 -5.24 9.47 13.38
CA ARG A 37 -6.02 8.38 13.98
C ARG A 37 -6.87 8.92 15.12
N TYR A 38 -8.13 8.52 15.13
CA TYR A 38 -9.04 8.70 16.26
C TYR A 38 -9.81 7.40 16.48
N GLU A 39 -10.16 7.09 17.73
CA GLU A 39 -10.98 5.95 18.10
C GLU A 39 -11.78 6.28 19.37
N HIS A 40 -12.88 5.54 19.58
CA HIS A 40 -13.68 5.61 20.81
C HIS A 40 -13.08 4.84 21.98
N VAL A 41 -12.16 3.90 21.71
CA VAL A 41 -11.42 3.16 22.75
C VAL A 41 -10.10 3.85 23.06
N ASP A 42 -9.62 3.72 24.28
CA ASP A 42 -8.32 4.25 24.67
C ASP A 42 -7.16 3.45 24.07
N PHE A 43 -6.39 4.09 23.19
CA PHE A 43 -5.27 3.51 22.44
C PHE A 43 -3.94 4.25 22.68
N LEU A 44 -3.92 5.31 23.50
CA LEU A 44 -2.73 6.12 23.71
C LEU A 44 -1.72 5.40 24.62
N GLY A 45 -0.44 5.40 24.23
CA GLY A 45 0.64 4.73 24.96
C GLY A 45 0.62 3.20 24.89
N LYS A 46 -0.34 2.59 24.18
CA LYS A 46 -0.48 1.13 24.08
C LYS A 46 0.16 0.63 22.79
N VAL A 47 1.12 -0.27 22.92
CA VAL A 47 1.75 -0.91 21.77
C VAL A 47 0.73 -1.74 20.97
N ASP A 48 0.73 -1.55 19.65
CA ASP A 48 -0.10 -2.31 18.72
C ASP A 48 0.72 -2.67 17.48
N VAL A 49 1.05 -3.96 17.38
CA VAL A 49 1.84 -4.54 16.29
C VAL A 49 0.99 -5.25 15.24
N SER A 50 -0.34 -5.07 15.27
CA SER A 50 -1.21 -5.58 14.21
C SER A 50 -0.87 -4.91 12.88
N VAL A 51 -0.76 -5.71 11.82
CA VAL A 51 -0.49 -5.19 10.46
C VAL A 51 -1.72 -4.45 9.97
N ARG A 52 -1.60 -3.13 9.77
CA ARG A 52 -2.67 -2.26 9.28
C ARG A 52 -2.65 -2.14 7.76
N TYR A 53 -1.45 -2.03 7.19
CA TYR A 53 -1.27 -1.98 5.74
C TYR A 53 0.08 -2.58 5.35
N LYS A 54 0.13 -3.25 4.20
CA LYS A 54 1.38 -3.68 3.59
C LYS A 54 1.34 -3.52 2.09
N ARG A 55 2.46 -3.13 1.49
CA ARG A 55 2.63 -3.05 0.05
C ARG A 55 4.01 -3.57 -0.32
N CYS A 56 4.05 -4.54 -1.22
CA CYS A 56 5.29 -5.05 -1.79
C CYS A 56 5.28 -4.75 -3.29
N ARG A 57 6.38 -4.20 -3.82
CA ARG A 57 6.57 -4.03 -5.27
C ARG A 57 7.09 -5.32 -5.91
N ARG A 58 7.37 -5.28 -7.21
CA ARG A 58 7.81 -6.44 -7.98
C ARG A 58 9.05 -7.08 -7.34
N PRO A 59 9.14 -8.42 -7.35
CA PRO A 59 10.31 -9.11 -6.85
C PRO A 59 11.53 -8.81 -7.72
N VAL A 60 12.69 -8.71 -7.09
CA VAL A 60 14.00 -8.68 -7.74
C VAL A 60 14.45 -10.12 -8.04
N SER A 61 15.29 -10.29 -9.06
CA SER A 61 15.92 -11.57 -9.38
C SER A 61 16.58 -12.19 -8.15
N ARG A 62 16.35 -13.48 -7.91
CA ARG A 62 16.93 -14.22 -6.77
C ARG A 62 18.47 -14.25 -6.79
N HIS A 63 19.07 -14.04 -7.96
CA HIS A 63 20.52 -14.03 -8.17
C HIS A 63 21.15 -12.65 -7.92
N ASP A 64 20.34 -11.61 -7.67
CA ASP A 64 20.83 -10.29 -7.33
C ASP A 64 21.26 -10.25 -5.85
N HIS A 65 22.38 -10.91 -5.58
CA HIS A 65 22.94 -11.02 -4.23
C HIS A 65 23.33 -9.67 -3.66
N GLU A 66 23.72 -8.71 -4.51
CA GLU A 66 24.06 -7.36 -4.09
C GLU A 66 22.83 -6.63 -3.55
N PHE A 67 21.70 -6.67 -4.26
CA PHE A 67 20.43 -6.12 -3.77
C PHE A 67 20.07 -6.71 -2.40
N PHE A 68 20.07 -8.04 -2.27
CA PHE A 68 19.65 -8.69 -1.04
C PHE A 68 20.56 -8.36 0.15
N TRP A 69 21.87 -8.35 -0.07
CA TRP A 69 22.83 -7.93 0.96
C TRP A 69 22.57 -6.49 1.40
N ARG A 70 22.36 -5.56 0.45
CA ARG A 70 22.15 -4.12 0.75
C ARG A 70 20.84 -3.90 1.48
N ARG A 71 19.77 -4.56 1.02
CA ARG A 71 18.46 -4.58 1.68
C ARG A 71 18.59 -5.10 3.10
N ASP A 72 19.25 -6.22 3.33
CA ASP A 72 19.38 -6.78 4.68
C ASP A 72 20.13 -5.87 5.63
N ARG A 73 21.17 -5.19 5.14
CA ARG A 73 21.88 -4.17 5.93
C ARG A 73 20.98 -2.99 6.30
N VAL A 74 20.28 -2.42 5.33
CA VAL A 74 19.34 -1.29 5.56
C VAL A 74 18.26 -1.71 6.54
N VAL A 75 17.54 -2.80 6.26
CA VAL A 75 16.41 -3.24 7.06
C VAL A 75 16.83 -3.69 8.46
N ALA A 76 18.01 -4.27 8.64
CA ALA A 76 18.55 -4.58 9.97
C ALA A 76 18.87 -3.31 10.77
N ASP A 77 19.47 -2.30 10.12
CA ASP A 77 19.78 -1.03 10.77
C ASP A 77 18.50 -0.27 11.19
N LEU A 78 17.42 -0.35 10.41
CA LEU A 78 16.12 0.22 10.78
C LEU A 78 15.53 -0.32 12.08
N ALA A 79 15.89 -1.54 12.48
CA ALA A 79 15.47 -2.16 13.75
C ALA A 79 16.30 -1.71 14.96
N GLY A 80 17.36 -0.91 14.73
CA GLY A 80 18.15 -0.32 15.81
C GLY A 80 17.35 0.67 16.64
N ARG A 81 17.84 0.97 17.85
CA ARG A 81 17.19 1.94 18.75
C ARG A 81 16.98 3.27 18.01
N PRO A 82 15.73 3.77 17.92
CA PRO A 82 15.45 5.03 17.24
C PRO A 82 16.09 6.20 18.00
N GLY A 83 16.49 7.24 17.25
CA GLY A 83 17.02 8.47 17.84
C GLY A 83 15.94 9.31 18.54
N GLY A 84 16.32 10.47 19.07
CA GLY A 84 15.36 11.44 19.60
C GLY A 84 14.40 11.87 18.48
N GLY A 85 13.14 11.42 18.57
CA GLY A 85 12.12 11.67 17.54
C GLY A 85 11.42 10.41 17.01
N GLY A 86 11.82 9.20 17.43
CA GLY A 86 11.09 7.97 17.10
C GLY A 86 11.19 7.54 15.64
N PHE A 87 12.08 8.15 14.84
CA PHE A 87 12.34 7.78 13.45
C PHE A 87 13.81 7.40 13.25
N ARG A 88 14.07 6.64 12.17
CA ARG A 88 15.42 6.24 11.75
C ARG A 88 15.46 6.10 10.24
N VAL A 89 16.54 6.57 9.63
CA VAL A 89 16.81 6.45 8.19
C VAL A 89 18.08 5.63 7.99
N SER A 90 18.10 4.78 6.97
CA SER A 90 19.27 3.97 6.63
C SER A 90 19.46 3.88 5.12
N ARG A 91 20.72 3.75 4.70
CA ARG A 91 21.10 3.64 3.29
C ARG A 91 22.28 2.70 3.10
N SER A 92 22.21 1.90 2.04
CA SER A 92 23.34 1.13 1.54
C SER A 92 23.34 1.11 0.02
N GLY A 93 24.23 1.89 -0.60
CA GLY A 93 24.29 2.03 -2.05
C GLY A 93 23.00 2.61 -2.60
N PHE A 94 22.33 1.83 -3.47
CA PHE A 94 21.05 2.17 -4.10
C PHE A 94 19.82 1.75 -3.27
N VAL A 95 20.00 1.07 -2.13
CA VAL A 95 18.89 0.73 -1.24
C VAL A 95 18.81 1.75 -0.10
N GLU A 96 17.63 2.29 0.10
CA GLU A 96 17.29 3.24 1.16
C GLU A 96 16.08 2.73 1.95
N GLY A 97 15.94 3.20 3.18
CA GLY A 97 14.79 2.87 3.99
C GLY A 97 14.67 3.75 5.21
N TYR A 98 13.50 3.70 5.83
CA TYR A 98 13.28 4.35 7.10
C TYR A 98 12.23 3.60 7.93
N SER A 99 12.29 3.81 9.24
CA SER A 99 11.30 3.39 10.22
C SER A 99 10.87 4.56 11.07
N GLU A 100 9.63 4.51 11.55
CA GLU A 100 9.07 5.55 12.39
C GLU A 100 8.02 4.97 13.34
N CYS A 101 8.00 5.50 14.56
CA CYS A 101 7.01 5.23 15.59
C CYS A 101 6.03 6.40 15.68
N VAL A 102 4.79 6.07 16.02
CA VAL A 102 3.84 7.08 16.50
C VAL A 102 4.35 7.61 17.85
N GLY A 103 4.29 8.93 18.02
CA GLY A 103 4.96 9.64 19.12
C GLY A 103 4.40 9.41 20.53
N ASP A 104 3.37 8.58 20.68
CA ASP A 104 2.78 8.26 21.98
C ASP A 104 3.39 7.01 22.64
N LEU A 105 4.32 6.32 21.97
CA LEU A 105 5.05 5.18 22.55
C LEU A 105 6.24 5.60 23.41
N SER A 106 6.56 4.77 24.42
CA SER A 106 7.86 4.81 25.08
C SER A 106 9.00 4.47 24.12
N THR A 107 10.25 4.74 24.50
CA THR A 107 11.41 4.40 23.66
C THR A 107 11.53 2.89 23.48
N GLU A 108 11.24 2.13 24.53
CA GLU A 108 11.31 0.68 24.57
C GLU A 108 10.19 0.03 23.73
N ASP A 109 8.96 0.53 23.84
CA ASP A 109 7.83 0.06 23.03
C ASP A 109 8.02 0.40 21.55
N CYS A 110 8.54 1.59 21.27
CA CYS A 110 8.88 2.01 19.92
C CYS A 110 9.94 1.07 19.31
N SER A 111 11.02 0.79 20.04
CA SER A 111 12.05 -0.17 19.58
C SER A 111 11.45 -1.54 19.31
N SER A 112 10.60 -2.05 20.21
CA SER A 112 9.96 -3.36 20.07
C SER A 112 8.99 -3.41 18.88
N CYS A 113 8.21 -2.35 18.67
CA CYS A 113 7.31 -2.23 17.53
C CYS A 113 8.08 -2.24 16.21
N VAL A 114 9.15 -1.44 16.10
CA VAL A 114 9.93 -1.35 14.85
C VAL A 114 10.65 -2.65 14.53
N VAL A 115 11.16 -3.37 15.53
CA VAL A 115 11.71 -4.73 15.35
C VAL A 115 10.67 -5.66 14.72
N GLU A 116 9.43 -5.61 15.20
CA GLU A 116 8.33 -6.40 14.64
C GLU A 116 7.95 -5.93 13.22
N ALA A 117 7.92 -4.62 12.96
CA ALA A 117 7.66 -4.07 11.62
C ALA A 117 8.72 -4.54 10.62
N VAL A 118 9.99 -4.52 11.00
CA VAL A 118 11.12 -5.05 10.22
C VAL A 118 10.99 -6.55 9.97
N ARG A 119 10.62 -7.32 10.99
CA ARG A 119 10.39 -8.77 10.85
C ARG A 119 9.27 -9.06 9.85
N ARG A 120 8.15 -8.33 9.94
CA ARG A 120 7.04 -8.42 9.00
C ARG A 120 7.45 -7.99 7.59
N LEU A 121 8.26 -6.94 7.46
CA LEU A 121 8.77 -6.45 6.19
C LEU A 121 9.61 -7.51 5.47
N LYS A 122 10.53 -8.17 6.18
CA LYS A 122 11.32 -9.29 5.63
C LYS A 122 10.45 -10.49 5.26
N GLY A 123 9.49 -10.86 6.10
CA GLY A 123 8.64 -12.03 5.86
C GLY A 123 7.59 -11.82 4.76
N LEU A 124 7.02 -10.62 4.65
CA LEU A 124 5.92 -10.34 3.72
C LEU A 124 6.39 -9.80 2.37
N CYS A 125 7.49 -9.05 2.34
CA CYS A 125 8.02 -8.41 1.14
C CYS A 125 9.44 -8.85 0.79
N GLY A 126 9.90 -10.02 1.28
CA GLY A 126 11.30 -10.47 1.18
C GLY A 126 11.93 -10.21 -0.19
N SER A 127 11.39 -10.73 -1.28
CA SER A 127 12.01 -10.54 -2.60
C SER A 127 11.76 -9.18 -3.27
N ALA A 128 10.94 -8.28 -2.71
CA ALA A 128 10.44 -7.09 -3.41
C ALA A 128 11.50 -6.00 -3.56
N ALA A 129 11.50 -5.25 -4.67
CA ALA A 129 12.37 -4.08 -4.85
C ALA A 129 12.04 -2.91 -3.91
N LYS A 130 10.78 -2.85 -3.43
CA LYS A 130 10.29 -1.92 -2.42
C LYS A 130 9.26 -2.62 -1.54
N GLY A 131 9.32 -2.36 -0.25
CA GLY A 131 8.39 -2.90 0.72
C GLY A 131 7.98 -1.83 1.74
N ASP A 132 6.69 -1.75 2.00
CA ASP A 132 6.10 -0.90 3.02
C ASP A 132 5.29 -1.78 3.98
N VAL A 133 5.54 -1.70 5.29
CA VAL A 133 4.72 -2.34 6.33
C VAL A 133 4.36 -1.31 7.39
N PHE A 134 3.07 -1.12 7.60
CA PHE A 134 2.50 -0.27 8.63
C PHE A 134 1.81 -1.13 9.68
N LEU A 135 2.27 -1.03 10.92
CA LEU A 135 1.64 -1.60 12.08
C LEU A 135 0.76 -0.55 12.77
N GLY A 136 0.07 -0.93 13.84
CA GLY A 136 -0.81 -0.02 14.58
C GLY A 136 -0.13 1.21 15.18
N LYS A 137 1.18 1.10 15.52
CA LYS A 137 1.94 2.17 16.20
C LYS A 137 3.32 2.47 15.64
N CYS A 138 3.73 1.79 14.58
CA CYS A 138 5.01 2.05 13.92
C CYS A 138 4.97 1.48 12.50
N TYR A 139 5.96 1.84 11.69
CA TYR A 139 6.07 1.34 10.33
C TYR A 139 7.53 1.30 9.89
N ALA A 140 7.81 0.45 8.90
CA ALA A 140 9.12 0.30 8.28
C ALA A 140 8.97 0.17 6.78
N ARG A 141 9.81 0.89 6.04
CA ARG A 141 9.79 0.95 4.57
C ARG A 141 11.21 0.89 4.02
N TYR A 142 11.37 0.24 2.87
CA TYR A 142 12.60 0.31 2.07
C TYR A 142 12.28 0.37 0.59
N TRP A 143 13.19 0.95 -0.20
CA TRP A 143 13.13 0.96 -1.65
C TRP A 143 14.55 0.89 -2.23
N ALA A 144 14.66 0.28 -3.40
CA ALA A 144 15.87 0.29 -4.20
C ALA A 144 15.70 1.24 -5.40
N SER A 145 16.58 2.22 -5.53
CA SER A 145 16.66 3.11 -6.69
C SER A 145 17.16 2.36 -7.91
N GLY A 146 16.71 2.73 -9.11
CA GLY A 146 17.06 2.04 -10.35
C GLY A 146 16.26 0.76 -10.61
N TYR A 147 15.40 0.36 -9.67
CA TYR A 147 14.28 -0.56 -9.92
C TYR A 147 13.03 0.28 -10.15
N ASP A 148 13.08 1.12 -11.20
CA ASP A 148 12.04 2.10 -11.47
C ASP A 148 10.70 1.45 -11.82
N GLU A 149 9.67 2.23 -11.54
CA GLU A 149 8.28 1.92 -11.77
C GLU A 149 7.98 1.82 -13.27
N GLU A 150 8.03 0.62 -13.82
CA GLU A 150 7.02 0.31 -14.84
C GLU A 150 5.67 0.29 -14.13
N THR A 151 4.97 1.43 -14.23
CA THR A 151 3.55 1.59 -13.91
C THR A 151 2.77 0.34 -14.30
N PRO A 152 1.74 -0.06 -13.53
CA PRO A 152 1.13 -1.37 -13.73
C PRO A 152 0.33 -1.38 -15.03
N ASP A 153 0.87 -2.04 -16.05
CA ASP A 153 0.07 -2.61 -17.14
C ASP A 153 -1.13 -3.40 -16.61
N SER A 154 -1.10 -3.87 -15.35
CA SER A 154 -2.24 -4.56 -14.73
C SER A 154 -3.51 -3.73 -14.58
N LEU A 155 -3.43 -2.39 -14.48
CA LEU A 155 -4.65 -1.55 -14.50
C LEU A 155 -5.19 -1.39 -15.93
N LYS A 156 -4.30 -1.38 -16.93
CA LYS A 156 -4.69 -1.32 -18.35
C LYS A 156 -5.22 -2.68 -18.82
N GLU A 157 -4.57 -3.79 -18.48
CA GLU A 157 -5.00 -5.14 -18.83
C GLU A 157 -6.36 -5.49 -18.23
N ASP A 158 -6.62 -5.13 -16.97
CA ASP A 158 -7.90 -5.45 -16.33
C ASP A 158 -9.05 -4.61 -16.92
N GLN A 159 -8.79 -3.36 -17.28
CA GLN A 159 -9.74 -2.50 -18.00
C GLN A 159 -9.93 -2.93 -19.46
N VAL A 160 -8.86 -3.30 -20.16
CA VAL A 160 -8.92 -3.82 -21.53
C VAL A 160 -9.67 -5.14 -21.55
N ARG A 161 -9.39 -6.07 -20.62
CA ARG A 161 -10.09 -7.35 -20.51
C ARG A 161 -11.58 -7.18 -20.21
N LYS A 162 -11.93 -6.26 -19.31
CA LYS A 162 -13.33 -5.88 -19.04
C LYS A 162 -14.00 -5.28 -20.28
N ALA A 163 -13.33 -4.36 -20.97
CA ALA A 163 -13.84 -3.75 -22.21
C ALA A 163 -14.06 -4.79 -23.32
N THR A 164 -13.11 -5.71 -23.53
CA THR A 164 -13.23 -6.79 -24.53
C THR A 164 -14.41 -7.71 -24.21
N ALA A 165 -14.61 -8.09 -22.94
CA ALA A 165 -15.73 -8.94 -22.54
C ALA A 165 -17.10 -8.28 -22.79
N ILE A 166 -17.24 -6.97 -22.52
CA ILE A 166 -18.47 -6.21 -22.78
C ILE A 166 -18.76 -6.15 -24.28
N ILE A 167 -17.76 -5.83 -25.11
CA ILE A 167 -17.93 -5.71 -26.57
C ILE A 167 -18.36 -7.04 -27.19
N VAL A 168 -17.70 -8.15 -26.81
CA VAL A 168 -18.06 -9.48 -27.32
C VAL A 168 -19.48 -9.87 -26.90
N GLY A 169 -19.88 -9.56 -25.66
CA GLY A 169 -21.24 -9.80 -25.18
C GLY A 169 -22.30 -9.04 -25.98
N LEU A 170 -22.06 -7.75 -26.28
CA LEU A 170 -22.98 -6.94 -27.08
C LEU A 170 -23.10 -7.45 -28.52
N LEU A 171 -21.99 -7.82 -29.14
CA LEU A 171 -21.98 -8.36 -30.51
C LEU A 171 -22.74 -9.69 -30.60
N ALA A 172 -22.48 -10.62 -29.67
CA ALA A 172 -23.19 -11.90 -29.63
C ALA A 172 -24.71 -11.72 -29.44
N SER A 173 -25.10 -10.80 -28.53
CA SER A 173 -26.50 -10.49 -28.27
C SER A 173 -27.22 -9.93 -29.50
N LEU A 174 -26.55 -9.03 -30.24
CA LEU A 174 -27.10 -8.44 -31.46
C LEU A 174 -27.30 -9.49 -32.56
N VAL A 175 -26.34 -10.40 -32.75
CA VAL A 175 -26.45 -11.48 -33.75
C VAL A 175 -27.62 -12.41 -33.43
N ILE A 176 -27.79 -12.78 -32.15
CA ILE A 176 -28.90 -13.62 -31.70
C ILE A 176 -30.24 -12.91 -31.94
N LEU A 177 -30.33 -11.61 -31.63
CA LEU A 177 -31.54 -10.82 -31.86
C LEU A 177 -31.90 -10.78 -33.36
N ILE A 178 -30.94 -10.53 -34.24
CA ILE A 178 -31.15 -10.50 -35.70
C ILE A 178 -31.60 -11.87 -36.21
N ALA A 179 -31.01 -12.96 -35.72
CA ALA A 179 -31.43 -14.31 -36.08
C ALA A 179 -32.87 -14.60 -35.65
N ILE A 180 -33.25 -14.24 -34.42
CA ILE A 180 -34.62 -14.39 -33.92
C ILE A 180 -35.60 -13.56 -34.76
N LEU A 181 -35.28 -12.29 -35.04
CA LEU A 181 -36.12 -11.43 -35.88
C LEU A 181 -36.29 -12.00 -37.29
N SER A 182 -35.23 -12.54 -37.87
CA SER A 182 -35.27 -13.19 -39.19
C SER A 182 -36.16 -14.43 -39.19
N ILE A 183 -36.11 -15.23 -38.13
CA ILE A 183 -36.98 -16.41 -37.95
C ILE A 183 -38.43 -15.98 -37.76
N CYS A 184 -38.69 -14.97 -36.93
CA CYS A 184 -40.03 -14.41 -36.72
C CYS A 184 -40.63 -13.85 -38.00
N GLN A 185 -39.85 -13.07 -38.77
CA GLN A 185 -40.29 -12.54 -40.07
C GLN A 185 -40.60 -13.66 -41.07
N ARG A 186 -39.78 -14.72 -41.13
CA ARG A 186 -40.06 -15.91 -41.96
C ARG A 186 -41.30 -16.69 -41.51
N ALA A 187 -41.57 -16.74 -40.21
CA ALA A 187 -42.76 -17.39 -39.66
C ALA A 187 -44.04 -16.58 -39.93
N MET A 188 -43.96 -15.24 -39.87
CA MET A 188 -45.09 -14.34 -40.11
C MET A 188 -45.35 -14.08 -41.61
N GLY A 189 -44.34 -14.21 -42.48
CA GLY A 189 -44.46 -14.08 -43.94
C GLY A 189 -44.99 -15.34 -44.65
N LYS A 190 -45.32 -16.40 -43.91
CA LYS A 190 -46.12 -17.53 -44.41
C LYS A 190 -47.60 -17.28 -44.11
N LYS A 191 -48.24 -16.46 -44.94
CA LYS A 191 -49.70 -16.42 -45.08
C LYS A 191 -50.05 -16.10 -46.52
#